data_AF-A0A7V4ZQT7-F1
#
_entry.id   AF-A0A7V4ZQT7-F1
#
_cell.length_a   1.000
_cell.length_b   1.000
_cell.length_c   1.000
_cell.angle_alpha   90.00
_cell.angle_beta   90.00
_cell.angle_gamma   90.00
#
_symmetry.space_group_name_H-M   'P 1'
#
loop_
_entity.id
_entity.type
_entity.pdbx_description
1 polymer ?
#
loop_
_entity_poly.entity_id
_entity_poly.type
_entity_poly.pdbx_seq_one_letter_code
_entity_poly.pdbx_strand_id
1 'polypeptide(L)'
;MKYDKFHQELRSIWRKLEDLSKEISNLKLLCEDILTIEKLIQSRGIKIFKKNPEDRLIFPPSLSDTQKNRFYEMMKKYSFRLLLRDIIKKQNQFRIDDLTHYCSQRVAKRYCHDLYQMGIILRKHRGIYKTTISPIYSFGPTLEWFIAEMFKREFSSPAIYGVSLKKTSSGGDYDVISSWNQRLIYVEVKSSPPKGIELGEITTFFSRIEDLLPDIAILFNDTQLRMKDKLVVMFEEELFRRYGKNFKKIYPVERLVEELFHIKHRIFIINSKKDVVENFKICLNDYLRNGGRLR
;
A
#
# COMPACT_ATOMS: atom_id res chain seq x y z
N MET A 1 -16.64 31.04 52.15
CA MET A 1 -15.31 31.39 51.59
C MET A 1 -14.63 30.27 50.80
N LYS A 2 -14.27 29.09 51.34
CA LYS A 2 -13.65 28.01 50.53
C LYS A 2 -14.60 27.39 49.50
N TYR A 3 -15.89 27.26 49.84
CA TYR A 3 -16.92 26.71 48.95
C TYR A 3 -17.23 27.62 47.74
N ASP A 4 -17.25 28.94 47.94
CA ASP A 4 -17.53 29.89 46.86
C ASP A 4 -16.42 29.91 45.81
N LYS A 5 -15.16 29.82 46.27
CA LYS A 5 -13.99 29.73 45.39
C LYS A 5 -14.00 28.44 44.57
N PHE A 6 -14.36 27.32 45.19
CA PHE A 6 -14.50 26.04 44.50
C PHE A 6 -15.64 26.04 43.47
N HIS A 7 -16.78 26.65 43.79
CA HIS A 7 -17.89 26.81 42.84
C HIS A 7 -17.55 27.74 41.67
N GLN A 8 -16.74 28.78 41.88
CA GLN A 8 -16.25 29.65 40.81
C GLN A 8 -15.25 28.93 39.90
N GLU A 9 -14.32 28.16 40.49
CA GLU A 9 -13.37 27.34 39.72
C GLU A 9 -14.09 26.26 38.89
N LEU A 10 -15.07 25.56 39.48
CA LEU A 10 -15.90 24.59 38.74
C LEU A 10 -16.65 25.23 37.58
N ARG A 11 -17.26 26.41 37.77
CA ARG A 11 -17.94 27.13 36.68
C ARG A 11 -16.96 27.58 35.59
N SER A 12 -15.75 28.01 35.97
CA SER A 12 -14.72 28.38 35.00
C SER A 12 -14.25 27.18 34.18
N ILE A 13 -14.09 26.01 34.82
CA ILE A 13 -13.72 24.77 34.14
C ILE A 13 -14.82 24.31 33.19
N TRP A 14 -16.09 24.36 33.62
CA TRP A 14 -17.23 24.01 32.77
C TRP A 14 -17.34 24.91 31.53
N ARG A 15 -17.16 26.23 31.68
CA ARG A 15 -17.11 27.15 30.53
C ARG A 15 -15.99 26.80 29.56
N LYS A 16 -14.78 26.55 30.06
CA LYS A 16 -13.65 26.13 29.21
C LYS A 16 -13.93 24.81 28.49
N LEU A 17 -14.60 23.86 29.14
CA LEU A 17 -15.03 22.60 28.53
C LEU A 17 -16.04 22.82 27.40
N GLU A 18 -17.02 23.70 27.60
CA GLU A 18 -17.99 24.05 26.55
C GLU A 18 -17.32 24.74 25.35
N ASP A 19 -16.42 25.69 25.61
CA ASP A 19 -15.70 26.42 24.56
C ASP A 19 -14.78 25.48 23.76
N LEU A 20 -14.02 24.62 24.45
CA LEU A 20 -13.21 23.59 23.80
C LEU A 20 -14.06 22.59 23.02
N SER A 21 -15.21 22.19 23.55
CA SER A 21 -16.13 21.29 22.84
C SER A 21 -16.67 21.93 21.55
N LYS A 22 -16.95 23.24 21.57
CA LYS A 22 -17.35 24.00 20.38
C LYS A 22 -16.21 24.13 19.38
N GLU A 23 -14.99 24.45 19.82
CA GLU A 23 -13.81 24.50 18.94
C GLU A 23 -13.54 23.15 18.29
N ILE A 24 -13.61 22.05 19.04
CA ILE A 24 -13.47 20.69 18.50
C ILE A 24 -14.56 20.40 17.47
N SER A 25 -15.81 20.82 17.72
CA SER A 25 -16.91 20.65 16.76
C SER A 25 -16.69 21.45 15.47
N ASN A 26 -16.21 22.68 15.59
CA ASN A 26 -15.88 23.53 14.44
C ASN A 26 -14.70 22.97 13.64
N LEU A 27 -13.67 22.46 14.31
CA LEU A 27 -12.55 21.78 13.68
C LEU A 27 -12.98 20.47 12.99
N LYS A 28 -13.95 19.74 13.56
CA LYS A 28 -14.54 18.57 12.91
C LYS A 28 -15.28 18.94 11.62
N LEU A 29 -16.06 20.02 11.63
CA LEU A 29 -16.73 20.53 10.42
C LEU A 29 -15.73 20.99 9.35
N LEU A 30 -14.65 21.69 9.75
CA LEU A 30 -13.54 22.05 8.84
C LEU A 30 -12.79 20.82 8.30
N CYS A 31 -12.71 19.74 9.09
CA CYS A 31 -12.14 18.45 8.65
C CYS A 31 -13.11 17.64 7.78
N GLU A 32 -14.43 17.84 7.87
CA GLU A 32 -15.42 17.19 6.99
C GLU A 32 -15.33 17.68 5.54
N ASP A 33 -14.78 18.88 5.32
CA ASP A 33 -14.40 19.41 4.01
C ASP A 33 -13.10 18.80 3.45
N ILE A 34 -12.40 17.96 4.21
CA ILE A 34 -11.34 17.12 3.65
C ILE A 34 -12.00 16.06 2.77
N LEU A 35 -11.73 16.15 1.47
CA LEU A 35 -12.16 15.15 0.48
C LEU A 35 -11.67 13.75 0.90
N THR A 36 -12.59 12.95 1.46
CA THR A 36 -12.33 11.54 1.74
C THR A 36 -12.13 10.78 0.44
N ILE A 37 -11.47 9.62 0.50
CA ILE A 37 -11.28 8.75 -0.67
C ILE A 37 -12.63 8.43 -1.31
N GLU A 38 -13.66 8.18 -0.50
CA GLU A 38 -15.01 7.93 -0.96
C GLU A 38 -15.57 9.12 -1.75
N LYS A 39 -15.42 10.35 -1.25
CA LYS A 39 -15.88 11.55 -1.96
C LYS A 39 -15.14 11.74 -3.29
N LEU A 40 -13.83 11.52 -3.32
CA LEU A 40 -13.02 11.60 -4.55
C LEU A 40 -13.40 10.56 -5.61
N ILE A 41 -13.76 9.35 -5.19
CA ILE A 41 -14.21 8.29 -6.09
C ILE A 41 -15.65 8.54 -6.54
N GLN A 42 -16.52 8.98 -5.63
CA GLN A 42 -17.93 9.31 -5.94
C GLN A 42 -18.06 10.49 -6.90
N SER A 43 -17.19 11.51 -6.80
CA SER A 43 -17.19 12.64 -7.72
C SER A 43 -16.86 12.24 -9.16
N ARG A 44 -16.28 11.05 -9.37
CA ARG A 44 -16.03 10.43 -10.68
C ARG A 44 -17.18 9.51 -11.13
N GLY A 45 -18.30 9.49 -10.40
CA GLY A 45 -19.45 8.62 -10.69
C GLY A 45 -19.29 7.17 -10.25
N ILE A 46 -18.22 6.83 -9.53
CA ILE A 46 -17.88 5.46 -9.13
C ILE A 46 -18.31 5.20 -7.68
N LYS A 47 -18.75 3.97 -7.39
CA LYS A 47 -19.10 3.55 -6.03
C LYS A 47 -18.19 2.42 -5.55
N ILE A 48 -17.67 2.57 -4.33
CA ILE A 48 -16.93 1.51 -3.64
C ILE A 48 -17.93 0.47 -3.14
N PHE A 49 -17.68 -0.81 -3.44
CA PHE A 49 -18.50 -1.93 -2.99
C PHE A 49 -17.86 -2.69 -1.83
N LYS A 50 -16.57 -2.99 -1.92
CA LYS A 50 -15.78 -3.63 -0.85
C LYS A 50 -14.44 -2.92 -0.73
N LYS A 51 -13.88 -2.86 0.49
CA LYS A 51 -12.54 -2.36 0.78
C LYS A 51 -12.00 -3.01 2.06
N ASN A 52 -10.68 -3.01 2.21
CA ASN A 52 -9.94 -3.50 3.38
C ASN A 52 -10.33 -4.94 3.81
N PRO A 53 -10.23 -5.95 2.92
CA PRO A 53 -10.48 -7.33 3.30
C PRO A 53 -9.45 -7.78 4.36
N GLU A 54 -9.92 -8.22 5.52
CA GLU A 54 -9.06 -8.79 6.57
C GLU A 54 -8.95 -10.31 6.47
N ASP A 55 -9.87 -10.97 5.75
CA ASP A 55 -9.98 -12.41 5.60
C ASP A 55 -8.89 -13.05 4.74
N ARG A 56 -8.10 -12.23 4.03
CA ARG A 56 -7.07 -12.68 3.08
C ARG A 56 -5.64 -12.40 3.55
N LEU A 57 -5.47 -11.87 4.77
CA LEU A 57 -4.16 -11.52 5.32
C LEU A 57 -3.45 -12.75 5.91
N ILE A 58 -2.13 -12.71 5.96
CA ILE A 58 -1.32 -13.81 6.53
C ILE A 58 -1.46 -13.93 8.05
N PHE A 59 -1.94 -12.86 8.70
CA PHE A 59 -2.09 -12.76 10.15
C PHE A 59 -3.57 -12.69 10.56
N PRO A 60 -3.91 -13.15 11.77
CA PRO A 60 -5.29 -13.16 12.22
C PRO A 60 -5.87 -11.76 12.42
N PRO A 61 -7.17 -11.54 12.18
CA PRO A 61 -7.83 -10.26 12.44
C PRO A 61 -7.68 -9.79 13.90
N SER A 62 -7.56 -10.75 14.82
CA SER A 62 -7.36 -10.52 16.26
C SER A 62 -5.97 -10.02 16.64
N LEU A 63 -5.06 -9.82 15.67
CA LEU A 63 -3.73 -9.28 15.94
C LEU A 63 -3.83 -7.86 16.52
N SER A 64 -3.21 -7.63 17.68
CA SER A 64 -3.24 -6.32 18.34
C SER A 64 -2.55 -5.22 17.52
N ASP A 65 -2.91 -3.96 17.74
CA ASP A 65 -2.29 -2.83 17.01
C ASP A 65 -0.78 -2.75 17.22
N THR A 66 -0.29 -3.04 18.44
CA THR A 66 1.15 -3.12 18.73
C THR A 66 1.85 -4.20 17.90
N GLN A 67 1.21 -5.37 17.73
CA GLN A 67 1.75 -6.44 16.89
C GLN A 67 1.65 -6.10 15.40
N LYS A 68 0.55 -5.48 14.94
CA LYS A 68 0.41 -4.97 13.56
C LYS A 68 1.50 -3.94 13.24
N ASN A 69 1.80 -3.04 14.17
CA ASN A 69 2.89 -2.06 14.04
C ASN A 69 4.24 -2.75 13.89
N ARG A 70 4.54 -3.74 14.74
CA ARG A 70 5.78 -4.50 14.65
C ARG A 70 5.88 -5.28 13.33
N PHE A 71 4.78 -5.89 12.88
CA PHE A 71 4.73 -6.58 11.60
C PHE A 71 4.95 -5.63 10.42
N TYR A 72 4.36 -4.44 10.47
CA TYR A 72 4.58 -3.37 9.49
C TYR A 72 6.06 -2.95 9.39
N GLU A 73 6.73 -2.74 10.52
CA GLU A 73 8.17 -2.40 10.53
C GLU A 73 9.03 -3.52 9.93
N MET A 74 8.69 -4.79 10.19
CA MET A 74 9.35 -5.93 9.56
C MET A 74 9.11 -5.95 8.04
N MET A 75 7.87 -5.64 7.59
CA MET A 75 7.49 -5.59 6.18
C MET A 75 8.28 -4.57 5.36
N LYS A 76 8.87 -3.54 5.97
CA LYS A 76 9.80 -2.63 5.27
C LYS A 76 11.02 -3.37 4.70
N LYS A 77 11.45 -4.47 5.33
CA LYS A 77 12.61 -5.25 4.89
C LYS A 77 12.24 -6.24 3.79
N TYR A 78 12.88 -6.11 2.62
CA TYR A 78 12.65 -7.02 1.49
C TYR A 78 12.91 -8.49 1.82
N SER A 79 13.95 -8.78 2.62
CA SER A 79 14.27 -10.15 3.07
C SER A 79 13.16 -10.77 3.91
N PHE A 80 12.43 -9.98 4.70
CA PHE A 80 11.29 -10.47 5.46
C PHE A 80 10.12 -10.84 4.53
N ARG A 81 9.82 -9.98 3.55
CA ARG A 81 8.77 -10.26 2.55
C ARG A 81 9.07 -11.52 1.74
N LEU A 82 10.32 -11.75 1.36
CA LEU A 82 10.75 -13.00 0.72
C LEU A 82 10.57 -14.22 1.63
N LEU A 83 10.95 -14.11 2.91
CA LEU A 83 10.73 -15.17 3.89
C LEU A 83 9.24 -15.51 4.06
N LEU A 84 8.35 -14.50 4.10
CA LEU A 84 6.91 -14.73 4.18
C LEU A 84 6.38 -15.51 2.96
N ARG A 85 6.89 -15.23 1.77
CA ARG A 85 6.51 -15.99 0.56
C ARG A 85 6.92 -17.46 0.66
N ASP A 86 8.11 -17.74 1.20
CA ASP A 86 8.56 -19.12 1.41
C ASP A 86 7.72 -19.83 2.49
N ILE A 87 7.32 -19.11 3.54
CA ILE A 87 6.36 -19.62 4.55
C ILE A 87 5.02 -19.95 3.88
N ILE A 88 4.46 -19.07 3.03
CA ILE A 88 3.18 -19.31 2.36
C ILE A 88 3.24 -20.56 1.47
N LYS A 89 4.35 -20.75 0.73
CA LYS A 89 4.55 -21.96 -0.09
C LYS A 89 4.61 -23.23 0.74
N LYS A 90 5.16 -23.16 1.95
CA LYS A 90 5.37 -24.31 2.86
C LYS A 90 4.43 -24.27 4.08
N GLN A 91 3.29 -23.60 3.96
CA GLN A 91 2.44 -23.16 5.09
C GLN A 91 2.00 -24.27 6.05
N ASN A 92 1.80 -25.49 5.55
CA ASN A 92 1.37 -26.64 6.36
C ASN A 92 2.48 -27.19 7.26
N GLN A 93 3.74 -27.09 6.81
CA GLN A 93 4.91 -27.61 7.51
C GLN A 93 6.21 -27.04 6.95
N PHE A 94 7.00 -26.37 7.81
CA PHE A 94 8.35 -25.91 7.46
C PHE A 94 9.30 -25.90 8.67
N ARG A 95 10.59 -25.94 8.40
CA ARG A 95 11.69 -25.69 9.35
C ARG A 95 12.35 -24.36 9.03
N ILE A 96 13.17 -23.87 9.96
CA ILE A 96 13.89 -22.61 9.74
C ILE A 96 14.91 -22.73 8.60
N ASP A 97 15.53 -23.90 8.46
CA ASP A 97 16.51 -24.16 7.40
C ASP A 97 15.87 -24.06 6.00
N ASP A 98 14.57 -24.36 5.89
CA ASP A 98 13.78 -24.22 4.66
C ASP A 98 13.56 -22.75 4.23
N LEU A 99 13.89 -21.78 5.08
CA LEU A 99 13.65 -20.34 4.87
C LEU A 99 14.95 -19.54 4.66
N THR A 100 16.07 -20.23 4.46
CA THR A 100 17.40 -19.61 4.38
C THR A 100 17.81 -19.20 2.96
N HIS A 101 16.92 -19.34 1.98
CA HIS A 101 17.17 -19.00 0.57
C HIS A 101 17.56 -17.53 0.36
N TYR A 102 16.99 -16.61 1.14
CA TYR A 102 17.14 -15.17 0.93
C TYR A 102 17.68 -14.42 2.15
N CYS A 103 17.95 -15.13 3.24
CA CYS A 103 18.53 -14.55 4.44
C CYS A 103 19.31 -15.58 5.25
N SER A 104 20.28 -15.12 6.04
CA SER A 104 21.04 -16.01 6.93
C SER A 104 20.12 -16.75 7.92
N GLN A 105 20.52 -17.94 8.35
CA GLN A 105 19.79 -18.72 9.35
C GLN A 105 19.51 -17.93 10.63
N ARG A 106 20.44 -17.07 11.07
CA ARG A 106 20.25 -16.16 12.22
C ARG A 106 19.07 -15.20 12.02
N VAL A 107 18.96 -14.63 10.83
CA VAL A 107 17.87 -13.69 10.48
C VAL A 107 16.53 -14.44 10.36
N ALA A 108 16.52 -15.60 9.70
CA ALA A 108 15.33 -16.44 9.61
C ALA A 108 14.82 -16.85 11.01
N LYS A 109 15.72 -17.28 11.91
CA LYS A 109 15.39 -17.60 13.31
C LYS A 109 14.71 -16.43 14.02
N ARG A 110 15.25 -15.21 13.87
CA ARG A 110 14.68 -14.01 14.47
C ARG A 110 13.29 -13.70 13.92
N TYR A 111 13.11 -13.72 12.59
CA TYR A 111 11.81 -13.50 11.98
C TYR A 111 10.78 -14.55 12.40
N CYS A 112 11.14 -15.83 12.43
CA CYS A 112 10.24 -16.88 12.92
C CYS A 112 9.89 -16.72 14.40
N HIS A 113 10.85 -16.30 15.24
CA HIS A 113 10.57 -16.00 16.64
C HIS A 113 9.54 -14.88 16.76
N ASP A 114 9.71 -13.79 16.03
CA ASP A 114 8.79 -12.65 16.04
C ASP A 114 7.38 -13.05 15.55
N LEU A 115 7.30 -13.80 14.45
CA LEU A 115 6.03 -14.33 13.92
C LEU A 115 5.33 -15.28 14.89
N TYR A 116 6.09 -16.08 15.63
CA TYR A 116 5.56 -16.97 16.66
C TYR A 116 5.00 -16.19 17.86
N GLN A 117 5.72 -15.17 18.33
CA GLN A 117 5.25 -14.27 19.40
C GLN A 117 3.99 -13.50 19.00
N MET A 118 3.83 -13.21 17.70
CA MET A 118 2.62 -12.61 17.15
C MET A 118 1.46 -13.60 16.96
N GLY A 119 1.69 -14.92 17.13
CA GLY A 119 0.69 -15.94 16.85
C GLY A 119 0.38 -16.12 15.35
N ILE A 120 1.26 -15.65 14.45
CA ILE A 120 1.11 -15.80 12.99
C ILE A 120 1.54 -17.21 12.54
N ILE A 121 2.53 -17.77 13.24
CA ILE A 121 2.97 -19.16 13.06
C ILE A 121 2.89 -19.92 14.37
N LEU A 122 2.68 -21.22 14.29
CA LEU A 122 2.64 -22.14 15.42
C LEU A 122 3.84 -23.07 15.36
N ARG A 123 4.45 -23.34 16.51
CA ARG A 123 5.52 -24.32 16.66
C ARG A 123 4.94 -25.67 17.05
N LYS A 124 5.17 -26.70 16.23
CA LYS A 124 4.92 -28.11 16.53
C LYS A 124 6.14 -28.75 17.21
N HIS A 125 6.04 -30.03 17.53
CA HIS A 125 7.17 -30.83 18.04
C HIS A 125 8.37 -30.83 17.06
N ARG A 126 9.58 -31.00 17.61
CA ARG A 126 10.84 -31.17 16.83
C ARG A 126 11.22 -30.00 15.91
N GLY A 127 10.90 -28.77 16.29
CA GLY A 127 11.33 -27.56 15.57
C GLY A 127 10.62 -27.32 14.23
N ILE A 128 9.46 -27.96 14.06
CA ILE A 128 8.59 -27.81 12.90
C ILE A 128 7.61 -26.68 13.17
N TYR A 129 7.31 -25.87 12.16
CA TYR A 129 6.37 -24.76 12.20
C TYR A 129 5.25 -24.95 11.16
N LYS A 130 4.11 -24.30 11.40
CA LYS A 130 3.02 -24.12 10.44
C LYS A 130 2.42 -22.73 10.58
N THR A 131 1.71 -22.23 9.59
CA THR A 131 0.93 -20.98 9.73
C THR A 131 -0.28 -21.21 10.63
N THR A 132 -0.70 -20.15 11.32
CA THR A 132 -1.93 -20.17 12.12
C THR A 132 -3.17 -20.14 11.24
N ILE A 133 -3.18 -19.27 10.23
CA ILE A 133 -4.19 -19.23 9.17
C ILE A 133 -3.76 -20.17 8.05
N SER A 134 -4.69 -21.00 7.57
CA SER A 134 -4.51 -21.85 6.39
C SER A 134 -5.89 -22.19 5.80
N PRO A 135 -6.05 -22.25 4.47
CA PRO A 135 -5.03 -21.99 3.45
C PRO A 135 -4.80 -20.49 3.20
N ILE A 136 -3.55 -20.10 3.02
CA ILE A 136 -3.11 -18.80 2.49
C ILE A 136 -2.76 -18.99 1.03
N TYR A 137 -3.53 -18.37 0.13
CA TYR A 137 -3.37 -18.56 -1.31
C TYR A 137 -2.26 -17.73 -1.93
N SER A 138 -2.06 -16.50 -1.44
CA SER A 138 -1.07 -15.59 -2.01
C SER A 138 -0.57 -14.56 -1.00
N PHE A 139 0.58 -13.96 -1.32
CA PHE A 139 1.16 -12.87 -0.54
C PHE A 139 0.57 -11.49 -0.92
N GLY A 140 -0.13 -11.40 -2.06
CA GLY A 140 -0.66 -10.16 -2.63
C GLY A 140 -1.45 -9.32 -1.62
N PRO A 141 -2.52 -9.85 -0.99
CA PRO A 141 -3.35 -9.08 -0.07
C PRO A 141 -2.59 -8.51 1.13
N THR A 142 -1.57 -9.22 1.63
CA THR A 142 -0.73 -8.71 2.73
C THR A 142 0.21 -7.61 2.25
N LEU A 143 0.69 -7.69 1.01
CA LEU A 143 1.50 -6.65 0.40
C LEU A 143 0.67 -5.38 0.10
N GLU A 144 -0.56 -5.54 -0.38
CA GLU A 144 -1.53 -4.45 -0.56
C GLU A 144 -1.81 -3.74 0.78
N TRP A 145 -2.10 -4.50 1.84
CA TRP A 145 -2.24 -3.98 3.20
C TRP A 145 -1.01 -3.18 3.63
N PHE A 146 0.19 -3.71 3.39
CA PHE A 146 1.44 -3.03 3.76
C PHE A 146 1.60 -1.69 3.04
N ILE A 147 1.29 -1.62 1.74
CA ILE A 147 1.36 -0.37 0.98
C ILE A 147 0.33 0.63 1.48
N ALA A 148 -0.91 0.20 1.79
CA ALA A 148 -1.91 1.08 2.38
C ALA A 148 -1.49 1.60 3.76
N GLU A 149 -0.92 0.76 4.62
CA GLU A 149 -0.38 1.18 5.91
C GLU A 149 0.81 2.14 5.76
N MET A 150 1.65 1.95 4.74
CA MET A 150 2.72 2.88 4.41
C MET A 150 2.20 4.26 4.03
N PHE A 151 1.14 4.37 3.22
CA PHE A 151 0.48 5.66 2.96
C PHE A 151 0.00 6.34 4.23
N LYS A 152 -0.67 5.60 5.12
CA LYS A 152 -1.21 6.14 6.37
C LYS A 152 -0.11 6.63 7.31
N ARG A 153 0.98 5.85 7.45
CA ARG A 153 2.02 6.07 8.45
C ARG A 153 3.11 7.02 8.00
N GLU A 154 3.57 6.87 6.77
CA GLU A 154 4.77 7.58 6.29
C GLU A 154 4.42 8.83 5.49
N PHE A 155 3.20 8.89 4.93
CA PHE A 155 2.75 9.98 4.07
C PHE A 155 1.53 10.73 4.63
N SER A 156 1.09 10.38 5.84
CA SER A 156 -0.12 10.92 6.49
C SER A 156 -1.33 10.93 5.56
N SER A 157 -1.44 9.89 4.74
CA SER A 157 -2.37 9.83 3.63
C SER A 157 -3.36 8.70 3.88
N PRO A 158 -4.67 9.00 4.00
CA PRO A 158 -5.69 7.96 4.06
C PRO A 158 -5.51 6.99 2.89
N ALA A 159 -5.63 5.69 3.16
CA ALA A 159 -5.54 4.66 2.15
C ALA A 159 -6.47 3.48 2.44
N ILE A 160 -6.96 2.87 1.38
CA ILE A 160 -7.79 1.67 1.36
C ILE A 160 -7.16 0.66 0.40
N TYR A 161 -7.34 -0.63 0.65
CA TYR A 161 -6.76 -1.70 -0.16
C TYR A 161 -7.78 -2.79 -0.49
N GLY A 162 -7.47 -3.65 -1.47
CA GLY A 162 -8.35 -4.73 -1.94
C GLY A 162 -9.75 -4.20 -2.29
N VAL A 163 -9.80 -3.14 -3.08
CA VAL A 163 -10.99 -2.33 -3.33
C VAL A 163 -11.76 -2.86 -4.52
N SER A 164 -13.02 -3.24 -4.31
CA SER A 164 -13.92 -3.60 -5.41
C SER A 164 -14.79 -2.42 -5.78
N LEU A 165 -14.74 -1.98 -7.04
CA LEU A 165 -15.51 -0.84 -7.55
C LEU A 165 -16.66 -1.34 -8.43
N LYS A 166 -17.84 -0.70 -8.30
CA LYS A 166 -18.97 -0.92 -9.21
C LYS A 166 -18.97 0.15 -10.31
N LYS A 167 -19.48 -0.23 -11.48
CA LYS A 167 -19.65 0.64 -12.67
C LYS A 167 -18.34 1.07 -13.34
N THR A 168 -17.28 0.26 -13.22
CA THR A 168 -16.06 0.42 -14.03
C THR A 168 -16.19 -0.46 -15.28
N SER A 169 -15.67 0.01 -16.42
CA SER A 169 -15.81 -0.70 -17.69
C SER A 169 -14.91 -1.94 -17.75
N SER A 170 -13.74 -1.87 -17.08
CA SER A 170 -12.77 -2.97 -17.00
C SER A 170 -13.16 -4.07 -16.02
N GLY A 171 -14.10 -3.80 -15.10
CA GLY A 171 -14.33 -4.62 -13.92
C GLY A 171 -13.08 -4.79 -13.03
N GLY A 172 -13.19 -5.66 -12.02
CA GLY A 172 -12.06 -6.11 -11.20
C GLY A 172 -11.80 -5.33 -9.90
N ASP A 173 -10.86 -5.87 -9.13
CA ASP A 173 -10.39 -5.28 -7.86
C ASP A 173 -9.21 -4.33 -8.11
N TYR A 174 -9.13 -3.27 -7.32
CA TYR A 174 -8.07 -2.27 -7.29
C TYR A 174 -7.23 -2.48 -6.02
N ASP A 175 -5.94 -2.64 -6.19
CA ASP A 175 -5.04 -3.08 -5.12
C ASP A 175 -4.96 -2.06 -3.96
N VAL A 176 -4.55 -0.82 -4.23
CA VAL A 176 -4.52 0.25 -3.22
C VAL A 176 -4.97 1.58 -3.80
N ILE A 177 -5.84 2.29 -3.08
CA ILE A 177 -6.26 3.66 -3.40
C ILE A 177 -6.00 4.55 -2.20
N SER A 178 -5.45 5.74 -2.43
CA SER A 178 -5.09 6.69 -1.39
C SER A 178 -5.46 8.13 -1.77
N SER A 179 -5.71 8.97 -0.77
CA SER A 179 -5.93 10.41 -0.93
C SER A 179 -4.75 11.17 -0.33
N TRP A 180 -3.91 11.76 -1.18
CA TRP A 180 -2.73 12.49 -0.77
C TRP A 180 -2.78 13.91 -1.31
N ASN A 181 -2.80 14.91 -0.42
CA ASN A 181 -2.98 16.32 -0.79
C ASN A 181 -4.22 16.55 -1.69
N GLN A 182 -5.33 15.89 -1.34
CA GLN A 182 -6.61 15.88 -2.09
C GLN A 182 -6.52 15.29 -3.51
N ARG A 183 -5.40 14.62 -3.82
CA ARG A 183 -5.18 13.93 -5.10
C ARG A 183 -5.42 12.45 -4.93
N LEU A 184 -6.05 11.86 -5.93
CA LEU A 184 -6.33 10.43 -5.96
C LEU A 184 -5.09 9.69 -6.44
N ILE A 185 -4.56 8.81 -5.59
CA ILE A 185 -3.46 7.90 -5.93
C ILE A 185 -4.03 6.49 -6.10
N TYR A 186 -3.65 5.84 -7.18
CA TYR A 186 -3.87 4.42 -7.41
C TYR A 186 -2.54 3.69 -7.47
N VAL A 187 -2.43 2.56 -6.76
CA VAL A 187 -1.27 1.69 -6.81
C VAL A 187 -1.71 0.29 -7.18
N GLU A 188 -1.11 -0.26 -8.24
CA GLU A 188 -1.17 -1.67 -8.59
C GLU A 188 0.05 -2.38 -7.99
N VAL A 189 -0.16 -3.48 -7.30
CA VAL A 189 0.83 -4.16 -6.47
C VAL A 189 1.11 -5.55 -7.02
N LYS A 190 2.33 -5.76 -7.51
CA LYS A 190 2.79 -7.05 -8.05
C LYS A 190 3.81 -7.70 -7.13
N SER A 191 3.43 -8.83 -6.55
CA SER A 191 4.34 -9.67 -5.76
C SER A 191 5.16 -10.63 -6.63
N SER A 192 4.74 -10.99 -7.84
CA SER A 192 5.55 -11.83 -8.74
C SER A 192 6.85 -11.11 -9.17
N PRO A 193 7.96 -11.82 -9.42
CA PRO A 193 9.13 -11.18 -10.05
C PRO A 193 8.76 -10.65 -11.44
N PRO A 194 9.53 -9.71 -12.03
CA PRO A 194 9.22 -9.17 -13.36
C PRO A 194 8.97 -10.25 -14.40
N LYS A 195 9.75 -11.35 -14.37
CA LYS A 195 9.58 -12.49 -15.28
C LYS A 195 8.21 -13.16 -15.19
N GLY A 196 7.51 -13.09 -14.05
CA GLY A 196 6.16 -13.63 -13.88
C GLY A 196 5.03 -12.63 -14.13
N ILE A 197 5.33 -11.41 -14.57
CA ILE A 197 4.32 -10.43 -14.99
C ILE A 197 4.10 -10.58 -16.49
N GLU A 198 2.82 -10.62 -16.91
CA GLU A 198 2.40 -10.72 -18.30
C GLU A 198 1.93 -9.37 -18.87
N LEU A 199 1.98 -9.22 -20.20
CA LEU A 199 1.57 -7.97 -20.86
C LEU A 199 0.09 -7.64 -20.57
N GLY A 200 -0.77 -8.64 -20.48
CA GLY A 200 -2.19 -8.46 -20.16
C GLY A 200 -2.41 -7.75 -18.82
N GLU A 201 -1.54 -7.96 -17.83
CA GLU A 201 -1.61 -7.25 -16.55
C GLU A 201 -1.30 -5.75 -16.71
N ILE A 202 -0.39 -5.39 -17.62
CA ILE A 202 -0.08 -3.99 -17.94
C ILE A 202 -1.25 -3.36 -18.68
N THR A 203 -1.86 -4.07 -19.63
CA THR A 203 -3.10 -3.62 -20.30
C THR A 203 -4.20 -3.36 -19.27
N THR A 204 -4.44 -4.27 -18.33
CA THR A 204 -5.42 -4.08 -17.25
C THR A 204 -5.09 -2.88 -16.36
N PHE A 205 -3.82 -2.67 -16.02
CA PHE A 205 -3.38 -1.50 -15.25
C PHE A 205 -3.76 -0.18 -15.95
N PHE A 206 -3.47 -0.05 -17.25
CA PHE A 206 -3.86 1.14 -18.00
C PHE A 206 -5.38 1.31 -18.12
N SER A 207 -6.13 0.23 -18.36
CA SER A 207 -7.59 0.29 -18.37
C SER A 207 -8.17 0.77 -17.02
N ARG A 208 -7.58 0.34 -15.89
CA ARG A 208 -7.96 0.82 -14.56
C ARG A 208 -7.62 2.30 -14.33
N ILE A 209 -6.51 2.80 -14.91
CA ILE A 209 -6.19 4.23 -14.89
C ILE A 209 -7.25 5.03 -15.67
N GLU A 210 -7.67 4.53 -16.83
CA GLU A 210 -8.70 5.18 -17.64
C GLU A 210 -10.07 5.18 -16.96
N ASP A 211 -10.42 4.10 -16.25
CA ASP A 211 -11.66 4.03 -15.47
C ASP A 211 -11.64 4.93 -14.23
N LEU A 212 -10.54 4.91 -13.45
CA LEU A 212 -10.46 5.59 -12.16
C LEU A 212 -10.00 7.05 -12.27
N LEU A 213 -9.34 7.43 -13.37
CA LEU A 213 -8.75 8.76 -13.59
C LEU A 213 -7.98 9.28 -12.35
N PRO A 214 -6.98 8.54 -11.84
CA PRO A 214 -6.18 8.99 -10.72
C PRO A 214 -5.26 10.14 -11.13
N ASP A 215 -4.90 10.97 -10.16
CA ASP A 215 -3.89 12.02 -10.35
C ASP A 215 -2.50 11.41 -10.52
N ILE A 216 -2.23 10.37 -9.72
CA ILE A 216 -0.98 9.61 -9.69
C ILE A 216 -1.33 8.11 -9.78
N ALA A 217 -0.70 7.39 -10.70
CA ALA A 217 -0.77 5.94 -10.78
C ALA A 217 0.61 5.33 -10.56
N ILE A 218 0.69 4.25 -9.80
CA ILE A 218 1.96 3.59 -9.49
C ILE A 218 1.82 2.09 -9.73
N LEU A 219 2.65 1.52 -10.59
CA LEU A 219 2.85 0.07 -10.64
C LEU A 219 4.04 -0.27 -9.75
N PHE A 220 3.76 -0.85 -8.59
CA PHE A 220 4.77 -1.31 -7.65
C PHE A 220 5.03 -2.80 -7.79
N ASN A 221 6.27 -3.16 -8.17
CA ASN A 221 6.70 -4.54 -8.19
C ASN A 221 7.63 -4.85 -6.99
N ASP A 222 7.21 -5.75 -6.10
CA ASP A 222 8.00 -6.18 -4.94
C ASP A 222 9.16 -7.10 -5.33
N THR A 223 10.18 -6.48 -5.91
CA THR A 223 11.41 -7.09 -6.40
C THR A 223 12.61 -6.14 -6.20
N GLN A 224 13.82 -6.70 -6.18
CA GLN A 224 15.05 -5.93 -6.35
C GLN A 224 15.74 -6.19 -7.70
N LEU A 225 15.09 -6.99 -8.56
CA LEU A 225 15.55 -7.26 -9.91
C LEU A 225 15.38 -6.03 -10.80
N ARG A 226 16.17 -6.00 -11.88
CA ARG A 226 16.11 -4.94 -12.88
C ARG A 226 14.77 -4.99 -13.62
N MET A 227 14.10 -3.84 -13.70
CA MET A 227 12.79 -3.69 -14.35
C MET A 227 12.89 -3.21 -15.81
N LYS A 228 13.99 -2.52 -16.16
CA LYS A 228 14.19 -1.92 -17.49
C LYS A 228 13.95 -2.91 -18.63
N ASP A 229 14.41 -4.14 -18.47
CA ASP A 229 14.49 -5.09 -19.58
C ASP A 229 13.17 -5.86 -19.79
N LYS A 230 12.19 -5.66 -18.91
CA LYS A 230 10.89 -6.34 -19.01
C LYS A 230 9.70 -5.42 -18.78
N LEU A 231 9.58 -4.81 -17.60
CA LEU A 231 8.40 -3.99 -17.29
C LEU A 231 8.39 -2.71 -18.12
N VAL A 232 9.51 -2.03 -18.27
CA VAL A 232 9.58 -0.82 -19.12
C VAL A 232 9.23 -1.17 -20.57
N VAL A 233 9.75 -2.29 -21.10
CA VAL A 233 9.42 -2.77 -22.44
C VAL A 233 7.93 -3.05 -22.59
N MET A 234 7.31 -3.75 -21.63
CA MET A 234 5.86 -4.02 -21.66
C MET A 234 5.01 -2.75 -21.60
N PHE A 235 5.45 -1.74 -20.85
CA PHE A 235 4.81 -0.42 -20.83
C PHE A 235 4.93 0.28 -22.18
N GLU A 236 6.12 0.27 -22.80
CA GLU A 236 6.33 0.84 -24.14
C GLU A 236 5.49 0.13 -25.21
N GLU A 237 5.38 -1.20 -25.14
CA GLU A 237 4.53 -2.01 -26.02
C GLU A 237 3.05 -1.65 -25.87
N GLU A 238 2.56 -1.51 -24.63
CA GLU A 238 1.17 -1.14 -24.37
C GLU A 238 0.87 0.31 -24.80
N LEU A 239 1.79 1.24 -24.53
CA LEU A 239 1.68 2.63 -25.00
C LEU A 239 1.72 2.73 -26.53
N PHE A 240 2.52 1.90 -27.19
CA PHE A 240 2.54 1.80 -28.64
C PHE A 240 1.20 1.27 -29.18
N ARG A 241 0.60 0.26 -28.54
CA ARG A 241 -0.74 -0.23 -28.90
C ARG A 241 -1.80 0.86 -28.79
N ARG A 242 -1.76 1.67 -27.73
CA ARG A 242 -2.76 2.72 -27.47
C ARG A 242 -2.59 3.98 -28.32
N TYR A 243 -1.35 4.41 -28.56
CA TYR A 243 -1.05 5.72 -29.14
C TYR A 243 -0.22 5.66 -30.44
N GLY A 244 0.05 4.46 -30.95
CA GLY A 244 0.84 4.24 -32.16
C GLY A 244 2.27 4.78 -32.06
N LYS A 245 2.91 5.04 -33.20
CA LYS A 245 4.31 5.49 -33.28
C LYS A 245 4.60 6.79 -32.52
N ASN A 246 3.58 7.63 -32.28
CA ASN A 246 3.72 8.92 -31.61
C ASN A 246 3.87 8.80 -30.08
N PHE A 247 3.66 7.61 -29.50
CA PHE A 247 3.74 7.45 -28.04
C PHE A 247 5.10 7.90 -27.47
N LYS A 248 6.21 7.68 -28.19
CA LYS A 248 7.54 8.11 -27.71
C LYS A 248 7.67 9.63 -27.55
N LYS A 249 6.91 10.40 -28.32
CA LYS A 249 6.89 11.87 -28.23
C LYS A 249 5.91 12.34 -27.16
N ILE A 250 4.77 11.66 -27.03
CA ILE A 250 3.67 12.11 -26.17
C ILE A 250 3.80 11.53 -24.76
N TYR A 251 4.07 10.24 -24.63
CA TYR A 251 4.14 9.46 -23.40
C TYR A 251 5.45 8.66 -23.32
N PRO A 252 6.63 9.31 -23.33
CA PRO A 252 7.89 8.57 -23.15
C PRO A 252 7.94 7.93 -21.76
N VAL A 253 8.51 6.71 -21.70
CA VAL A 253 8.85 6.05 -20.44
C VAL A 253 10.27 6.46 -20.08
N GLU A 254 10.41 7.32 -19.08
CA GLU A 254 11.68 7.95 -18.72
C GLU A 254 12.19 7.42 -17.38
N ARG A 255 13.50 7.38 -17.22
CA ARG A 255 14.11 7.01 -15.94
C ARG A 255 14.13 8.22 -15.03
N LEU A 256 13.57 8.08 -13.84
CA LEU A 256 13.64 9.08 -12.78
C LEU A 256 15.00 8.98 -12.06
N VAL A 257 15.25 7.82 -11.45
CA VAL A 257 16.51 7.52 -10.75
C VAL A 257 16.62 6.02 -10.56
N GLU A 258 17.80 5.44 -10.80
CA GLU A 258 18.03 3.99 -10.67
C GLU A 258 16.90 3.17 -11.30
N GLU A 259 16.25 2.27 -10.56
CA GLU A 259 15.15 1.44 -11.05
C GLU A 259 13.77 2.09 -10.90
N LEU A 260 13.67 3.43 -10.83
CA LEU A 260 12.40 4.15 -10.83
C LEU A 260 12.20 4.82 -12.19
N PHE A 261 11.02 4.66 -12.76
CA PHE A 261 10.64 5.21 -14.06
C PHE A 261 9.31 5.95 -13.96
N HIS A 262 9.07 6.85 -14.90
CA HIS A 262 7.80 7.57 -14.99
C HIS A 262 7.34 7.77 -16.43
N ILE A 263 6.05 8.07 -16.57
CA ILE A 263 5.42 8.62 -17.78
C ILE A 263 4.74 9.91 -17.37
N LYS A 264 5.19 11.02 -17.97
CA LYS A 264 4.70 12.39 -17.68
C LYS A 264 4.67 12.75 -16.19
N HIS A 265 5.57 12.21 -15.36
CA HIS A 265 5.57 12.43 -13.91
C HIS A 265 4.26 12.08 -13.21
N ARG A 266 3.40 11.24 -13.81
CA ARG A 266 2.07 10.88 -13.28
C ARG A 266 1.87 9.38 -13.12
N ILE A 267 2.41 8.60 -14.05
CA ILE A 267 2.41 7.13 -13.95
C ILE A 267 3.83 6.70 -13.61
N PHE A 268 4.01 5.96 -12.52
CA PHE A 268 5.32 5.52 -12.05
C PHE A 268 5.46 4.00 -12.09
N ILE A 269 6.65 3.52 -12.42
CA ILE A 269 7.04 2.11 -12.35
C ILE A 269 8.16 2.02 -11.31
N ILE A 270 7.89 1.33 -10.20
CA ILE A 270 8.78 1.32 -9.05
C ILE A 270 8.98 -0.10 -8.51
N ASN A 271 10.12 -0.31 -7.85
CA ASN A 271 10.43 -1.58 -7.19
C ASN A 271 10.79 -1.42 -5.71
N SER A 272 11.25 -2.51 -5.10
CA SER A 272 11.67 -2.59 -3.71
C SER A 272 13.18 -2.47 -3.49
N LYS A 273 13.94 -2.08 -4.52
CA LYS A 273 15.39 -1.92 -4.40
C LYS A 273 15.70 -0.75 -3.47
N LYS A 274 16.66 -0.97 -2.56
CA LYS A 274 17.03 -0.11 -1.42
C LYS A 274 15.96 0.00 -0.35
N ASP A 275 14.97 0.86 -0.55
CA ASP A 275 13.93 1.14 0.44
C ASP A 275 12.62 1.52 -0.26
N VAL A 276 11.55 0.81 0.10
CA VAL A 276 10.23 1.00 -0.53
C VAL A 276 9.62 2.36 -0.17
N VAL A 277 9.77 2.82 1.07
CA VAL A 277 9.20 4.10 1.51
C VAL A 277 9.88 5.24 0.77
N GLU A 278 11.21 5.20 0.70
CA GLU A 278 11.98 6.23 -0.01
C GLU A 278 11.65 6.24 -1.51
N ASN A 279 11.49 5.08 -2.15
CA ASN A 279 11.12 5.01 -3.56
C ASN A 279 9.75 5.69 -3.84
N PHE A 280 8.74 5.44 -3.00
CA PHE A 280 7.46 6.13 -3.10
C PHE A 280 7.62 7.63 -2.87
N LYS A 281 8.38 8.03 -1.85
CA LYS A 281 8.64 9.44 -1.55
C LYS A 281 9.31 10.18 -2.71
N ILE A 282 10.27 9.57 -3.39
CA ILE A 282 10.93 10.13 -4.58
C ILE A 282 9.90 10.40 -5.68
N CYS A 283 9.02 9.44 -5.99
CA CYS A 283 7.99 9.61 -7.01
C CYS A 283 6.96 10.68 -6.65
N LEU A 284 6.50 10.71 -5.39
CA LEU A 284 5.56 11.73 -4.91
C LEU A 284 6.16 13.14 -4.99
N ASN A 285 7.44 13.28 -4.63
CA ASN A 285 8.18 14.54 -4.77
C ASN A 285 8.38 14.96 -6.23
N ASP A 286 8.68 14.02 -7.12
CA ASP A 286 8.77 14.27 -8.56
C ASP A 286 7.45 14.80 -9.13
N TYR A 287 6.32 14.17 -8.77
CA TYR A 287 5.00 14.64 -9.16
C TYR A 287 4.73 16.08 -8.68
N LEU A 288 5.08 16.43 -7.43
CA LEU A 288 4.89 17.80 -6.93
C LEU A 288 5.72 18.83 -7.71
N ARG A 289 6.93 18.47 -8.11
CA ARG A 289 7.83 19.37 -8.85
C ARG A 289 7.42 19.53 -10.32
N ASN A 290 7.00 18.43 -10.94
CA ASN A 290 6.91 18.32 -12.40
C ASN A 290 5.51 17.95 -12.90
N GLY A 291 4.77 17.08 -12.19
CA GLY A 291 3.49 16.52 -12.63
C GLY A 291 2.26 17.39 -12.37
N GLY A 292 2.32 18.28 -11.37
CA GLY A 292 1.21 19.19 -11.01
C GLY A 292 1.12 20.48 -11.84
N ARG A 293 2.10 20.74 -12.72
CA ARG A 293 2.04 21.89 -13.63
C ARG A 293 1.17 21.50 -14.83
N LEU A 294 -0.04 22.04 -14.89
CA LEU A 294 -0.80 22.12 -16.13
C LEU A 294 0.08 22.85 -17.16
N ARG A 295 0.64 22.12 -18.11
CA ARG A 295 1.15 22.66 -19.37
C ARG A 295 0.19 22.28 -20.46
#